data_AF-A0A945HHL2-F1
#
_entry.id   AF-A0A945HHL2-F1
#
_cell.length_a   1.000
_cell.length_b   1.000
_cell.length_c   1.000
_cell.angle_alpha   90.00
_cell.angle_beta   90.00
_cell.angle_gamma   90.00
#
_symmetry.space_group_name_H-M   'P 1'
#
loop_
_entity.id
_entity.type
_entity.pdbx_description
1 polymer ?
#
loop_
_entity_poly.entity_id
_entity_poly.type
_entity_poly.pdbx_seq_one_letter_code
_entity_poly.pdbx_strand_id
1 'polypeptide(L)'
;MPKQKTTKIPANVDFIWGSNVGANVQGEISESFKFDLGNLMKMVELVTDVFRKEVRVVDLDKELKVRLKLDAKTQKELALQILGKRLLILDEEWFEGEVSKKIKALGGKVADFENYNREKEIELKTEKVVWDKERAEDAAEPGDVKSVEEIKPIILKDPEGEKKSIEEVFQTMIGDVLRLKSYAAKKELNARIITLSLMEGGDQFHAKLLKELYENKEKLTKTKIQLKKSKVDGTVSNWLKDYIHFAGIDEVVNTIKKTKYYVDSPNVKNLKDDQKKMLDGLLDLYINLKNFYEIAQKTDLSDIEIFSISEEEIEEYVKQVEQAAKKNQAQTNEGNQEPQLKEVDIQKLYIGDPEERNSIDLAKSKLSDQTRNELNKLADYLEEQLLRRRKIEIVSGIELIAEIGALDNLLAKDRRYTEYLIEYFKRNNLQDEIDNYKKDPYQAKYIEHFLKFVFLERLGMKEDQGARYAANISRTLLENGSPQYGQLAYLDLVTGEFKWN
;
A
#
# COMPACT_ATOMS: atom_id res chain seq x y z
N MET A 1 27.68 -27.37 12.40
CA MET A 1 27.64 -27.05 10.95
C MET A 1 28.33 -25.71 10.77
N PRO A 2 29.30 -25.57 9.85
CA PRO A 2 29.91 -24.28 9.57
C PRO A 2 28.82 -23.30 9.09
N LYS A 3 28.75 -22.11 9.68
CA LYS A 3 27.85 -21.06 9.22
C LYS A 3 28.27 -20.70 7.79
N GLN A 4 27.44 -21.04 6.81
CA GLN A 4 27.64 -20.56 5.44
C GLN A 4 27.65 -19.03 5.48
N LYS A 5 28.68 -18.43 4.88
CA LYS A 5 28.73 -16.97 4.71
C LYS A 5 27.52 -16.59 3.83
N THR A 6 26.66 -15.71 4.33
CA THR A 6 25.55 -15.17 3.54
C THR A 6 26.14 -14.39 2.37
N THR A 7 25.82 -14.82 1.15
CA THR A 7 26.25 -14.12 -0.06
C THR A 7 25.50 -12.79 -0.11
N LYS A 8 26.22 -11.67 -0.17
CA LYS A 8 25.59 -10.35 -0.28
C LYS A 8 24.91 -10.25 -1.65
N ILE A 9 23.60 -10.03 -1.66
CA ILE A 9 22.83 -9.84 -2.90
C ILE A 9 23.17 -8.47 -3.51
N PRO A 10 23.50 -8.39 -4.82
CA PRO A 10 23.68 -7.13 -5.55
C PRO A 10 22.41 -6.28 -5.59
N ALA A 11 22.52 -4.96 -5.66
CA ALA A 11 21.36 -4.06 -5.60
C ALA A 11 20.36 -4.24 -6.75
N ASN A 12 20.83 -4.50 -7.97
CA ASN A 12 19.97 -4.82 -9.13
C ASN A 12 19.17 -6.12 -8.89
N VAL A 13 19.81 -7.13 -8.30
CA VAL A 13 19.18 -8.40 -7.96
C VAL A 13 18.16 -8.23 -6.84
N ASP A 14 18.53 -7.45 -5.81
CA ASP A 14 17.66 -7.14 -4.67
C ASP A 14 16.41 -6.36 -5.11
N PHE A 15 16.58 -5.38 -6.00
CA PHE A 15 15.47 -4.65 -6.61
C PHE A 15 14.54 -5.58 -7.39
N ILE A 16 15.05 -6.40 -8.33
CA ILE A 16 14.21 -7.32 -9.11
C ILE A 16 13.54 -8.37 -8.22
N TRP A 17 14.20 -8.78 -7.13
CA TRP A 17 13.63 -9.69 -6.15
C TRP A 17 12.50 -9.02 -5.34
N GLY A 18 12.70 -7.79 -4.86
CA GLY A 18 11.74 -7.06 -4.02
C GLY A 18 10.70 -6.23 -4.76
N SER A 19 10.76 -6.14 -6.09
CA SER A 19 9.86 -5.29 -6.88
C SER A 19 8.42 -5.81 -6.94
N ASN A 20 7.48 -4.90 -7.18
CA ASN A 20 6.09 -5.21 -7.46
C ASN A 20 5.94 -6.09 -8.69
N VAL A 21 6.74 -5.87 -9.74
CA VAL A 21 6.79 -6.79 -10.88
C VAL A 21 7.18 -8.20 -10.43
N GLY A 22 8.19 -8.32 -9.57
CA GLY A 22 8.60 -9.60 -8.99
C GLY A 22 7.50 -10.29 -8.18
N ALA A 23 6.75 -9.52 -7.38
CA ALA A 23 5.59 -10.00 -6.63
C ALA A 23 4.43 -10.40 -7.55
N ASN A 24 4.16 -9.65 -8.62
CA ASN A 24 3.13 -9.95 -9.60
C ASN A 24 3.43 -11.25 -10.35
N VAL A 25 4.68 -11.44 -10.80
CA VAL A 25 5.13 -12.69 -11.43
C VAL A 25 4.93 -13.87 -10.48
N GLN A 26 5.26 -13.69 -9.20
CA GLN A 26 5.04 -14.71 -8.17
C GLN A 26 3.55 -15.04 -8.02
N GLY A 27 2.69 -14.02 -8.03
CA GLY A 27 1.23 -14.16 -7.99
C GLY A 27 0.68 -14.95 -9.19
N GLU A 28 1.13 -14.63 -10.40
CA GLU A 28 0.75 -15.37 -11.62
C GLU A 28 1.14 -16.85 -11.55
N ILE A 29 2.34 -17.15 -11.06
CA ILE A 29 2.79 -18.53 -10.87
C ILE A 29 1.86 -19.21 -9.86
N SER A 30 1.67 -18.60 -8.69
CA SER A 30 0.80 -19.13 -7.63
C SER A 30 -0.62 -19.44 -8.12
N GLU A 31 -1.21 -18.52 -8.89
CA GLU A 31 -2.54 -18.66 -9.47
C GLU A 31 -2.61 -19.83 -10.46
N SER A 32 -1.61 -19.96 -11.33
CA SER A 32 -1.56 -21.05 -12.32
C SER A 32 -1.50 -22.45 -11.70
N PHE A 33 -0.95 -22.57 -10.48
CA PHE A 33 -0.89 -23.82 -9.73
C PHE A 33 -1.94 -23.93 -8.62
N LYS A 34 -2.83 -22.94 -8.47
CA LYS A 34 -3.88 -22.87 -7.44
C LYS A 34 -3.33 -23.11 -6.03
N PHE A 35 -2.23 -22.45 -5.72
CA PHE A 35 -1.62 -22.57 -4.39
C PHE A 35 -2.49 -21.93 -3.32
N ASP A 36 -2.67 -22.67 -2.22
CA ASP A 36 -3.05 -22.09 -0.95
C ASP A 36 -1.92 -21.20 -0.40
N LEU A 37 -2.24 -20.37 0.59
CA LEU A 37 -1.28 -19.43 1.17
C LEU A 37 -0.07 -20.14 1.79
N GLY A 38 -0.26 -21.32 2.39
CA GLY A 38 0.85 -22.11 2.94
C GLY A 38 1.86 -22.55 1.88
N ASN A 39 1.38 -22.97 0.71
CA ASN A 39 2.21 -23.35 -0.43
C ASN A 39 2.81 -22.13 -1.15
N LEU A 40 2.07 -21.02 -1.24
CA LEU A 40 2.60 -19.74 -1.70
C LEU A 40 3.80 -19.30 -0.84
N MET A 41 3.66 -19.30 0.49
CA MET A 41 4.72 -18.90 1.41
C MET A 41 5.97 -19.76 1.27
N LYS A 42 5.80 -21.09 1.15
CA LYS A 42 6.94 -22.02 0.90
C LYS A 42 7.60 -21.79 -0.45
N MET A 43 6.83 -21.44 -1.48
CA MET A 43 7.38 -21.08 -2.79
C MET A 43 8.16 -19.77 -2.71
N VAL A 44 7.63 -18.75 -2.03
CA VAL A 44 8.31 -17.46 -1.82
C VAL A 44 9.62 -17.66 -1.06
N GLU A 45 9.61 -18.46 0.01
CA GLU A 45 10.80 -18.82 0.78
C GLU A 45 11.82 -19.52 -0.11
N LEU A 46 11.41 -20.53 -0.89
CA LEU A 46 12.32 -21.24 -1.78
C LEU A 46 12.94 -20.33 -2.86
N VAL A 47 12.14 -19.47 -3.48
CA VAL A 47 12.64 -18.50 -4.46
C VAL A 47 13.66 -17.57 -3.79
N THR A 48 13.36 -17.09 -2.58
CA THR A 48 14.27 -16.26 -1.78
C THR A 48 15.59 -16.98 -1.48
N ASP A 49 15.55 -18.25 -1.11
CA ASP A 49 16.74 -19.07 -0.85
C ASP A 49 17.59 -19.24 -2.11
N VAL A 50 16.96 -19.35 -3.28
CA VAL A 50 17.67 -19.39 -4.58
C VAL A 50 18.35 -18.05 -4.88
N PHE A 51 17.66 -16.94 -4.64
CA PHE A 51 18.27 -15.60 -4.77
C PHE A 51 19.45 -15.40 -3.82
N ARG A 52 19.37 -15.93 -2.60
CA ARG A 52 20.45 -15.89 -1.59
C ARG A 52 21.58 -16.89 -1.84
N LYS A 53 21.46 -17.73 -2.86
CA LYS A 53 22.37 -18.87 -3.16
C LYS A 53 22.44 -19.90 -2.03
N GLU A 54 21.43 -19.95 -1.17
CA GLU A 54 21.26 -20.98 -0.14
C GLU A 54 20.74 -22.29 -0.78
N VAL A 55 19.96 -22.15 -1.86
CA VAL A 55 19.58 -23.24 -2.77
C VAL A 55 20.19 -22.98 -4.14
N ARG A 56 20.86 -24.00 -4.71
CA ARG A 56 21.40 -23.90 -6.08
C ARG A 56 20.30 -24.08 -7.09
N VAL A 57 20.38 -23.38 -8.23
CA VAL A 57 19.40 -23.48 -9.34
C VAL A 57 19.23 -24.92 -9.81
N VAL A 58 20.32 -25.70 -9.83
CA VAL A 58 20.30 -27.12 -10.22
C VAL A 58 19.50 -28.02 -9.28
N ASP A 59 19.28 -27.60 -8.03
CA ASP A 59 18.56 -28.35 -6.99
C ASP A 59 17.10 -27.89 -6.82
N LEU A 60 16.64 -26.86 -7.57
CA LEU A 60 15.32 -26.25 -7.40
C LEU A 60 14.17 -27.27 -7.46
N ASP A 61 14.17 -28.17 -8.44
CA ASP A 61 13.10 -29.17 -8.58
C ASP A 61 13.07 -30.13 -7.39
N LYS A 62 14.23 -30.53 -6.87
CA LYS A 62 14.33 -31.38 -5.68
C LYS A 62 13.75 -30.68 -4.45
N GLU A 63 14.07 -29.40 -4.26
CA GLU A 63 13.53 -28.61 -3.14
C GLU A 63 12.03 -28.38 -3.26
N LEU A 64 11.50 -28.13 -4.46
CA LEU A 64 10.05 -28.05 -4.71
C LEU A 64 9.35 -29.34 -4.26
N LYS A 65 9.91 -30.51 -4.58
CA LYS A 65 9.36 -31.79 -4.15
C LYS A 65 9.32 -31.93 -2.62
N VAL A 66 10.39 -31.50 -1.94
CA VAL A 66 10.51 -31.63 -0.48
C VAL A 66 9.56 -30.67 0.24
N ARG A 67 9.53 -29.39 -0.17
CA ARG A 67 8.77 -28.34 0.53
C ARG A 67 7.27 -28.41 0.22
N LEU A 68 6.91 -28.65 -1.04
CA LEU A 68 5.52 -28.56 -1.52
C LEU A 68 4.86 -29.92 -1.73
N LYS A 69 5.60 -31.04 -1.65
CA LYS A 69 5.07 -32.41 -1.80
C LYS A 69 4.31 -32.65 -3.12
N LEU A 70 4.78 -32.02 -4.20
CA LEU A 70 4.16 -32.10 -5.52
C LEU A 70 4.46 -33.44 -6.23
N ASP A 71 3.57 -33.86 -7.11
CA ASP A 71 3.84 -34.94 -8.05
C ASP A 71 4.88 -34.53 -9.10
N ALA A 72 5.53 -35.49 -9.75
CA ALA A 72 6.66 -35.24 -10.63
C ALA A 72 6.32 -34.36 -11.85
N LYS A 73 5.07 -34.41 -12.34
CA LYS A 73 4.65 -33.60 -13.48
C LYS A 73 4.46 -32.14 -13.05
N THR A 74 3.68 -31.91 -12.00
CA THR A 74 3.42 -30.57 -11.45
C THR A 74 4.71 -29.90 -10.96
N GLN A 75 5.59 -30.67 -10.30
CA GLN A 75 6.92 -30.23 -9.86
C GLN A 75 7.76 -29.71 -11.04
N LYS A 76 7.76 -30.44 -12.16
CA LYS A 76 8.52 -30.07 -13.35
C LYS A 76 7.97 -28.81 -14.01
N GLU A 77 6.65 -28.72 -14.15
CA GLU A 77 5.97 -27.56 -14.74
C GLU A 77 6.21 -26.30 -13.88
N LEU A 78 6.09 -26.41 -12.56
CA LEU A 78 6.36 -25.31 -11.64
C LEU A 78 7.82 -24.86 -11.66
N ALA A 79 8.76 -25.82 -11.69
CA ALA A 79 10.17 -25.49 -11.82
C ALA A 79 10.43 -24.68 -13.10
N LEU A 80 9.83 -25.07 -14.23
CA LEU A 80 9.94 -24.32 -15.48
C LEU A 80 9.35 -22.91 -15.38
N GLN A 81 8.21 -22.73 -14.71
CA GLN A 81 7.61 -21.40 -14.52
C GLN A 81 8.48 -20.51 -13.63
N ILE A 82 8.99 -21.02 -12.51
CA ILE A 82 9.91 -20.26 -11.63
C ILE A 82 11.20 -19.91 -12.38
N LEU A 83 11.83 -20.88 -13.03
CA LEU A 83 13.06 -20.64 -13.79
C LEU A 83 12.83 -19.62 -14.90
N GLY A 84 11.81 -19.84 -15.74
CA GLY A 84 11.58 -19.06 -16.94
C GLY A 84 11.01 -17.66 -16.70
N LYS A 85 10.04 -17.51 -15.79
CA LYS A 85 9.40 -16.22 -15.51
C LYS A 85 10.10 -15.41 -14.41
N ARG A 86 10.68 -16.08 -13.40
CA ARG A 86 11.20 -15.38 -12.21
C ARG A 86 12.71 -15.22 -12.19
N LEU A 87 13.46 -16.24 -12.61
CA LEU A 87 14.92 -16.27 -12.47
C LEU A 87 15.67 -15.92 -13.76
N LEU A 88 15.09 -16.20 -14.92
CA LEU A 88 15.76 -16.08 -16.22
C LEU A 88 16.17 -14.65 -16.57
N ILE A 89 15.42 -13.64 -16.12
CA ILE A 89 15.75 -12.22 -16.29
C ILE A 89 17.11 -11.82 -15.67
N LEU A 90 17.62 -12.64 -14.74
CA LEU A 90 18.90 -12.45 -14.06
C LEU A 90 19.89 -13.57 -14.38
N ASP A 91 19.65 -14.36 -15.42
CA ASP A 91 20.43 -15.57 -15.67
C ASP A 91 21.90 -15.26 -15.98
N GLU A 92 22.16 -14.28 -16.84
CA GLU A 92 23.52 -13.91 -17.20
C GLU A 92 24.25 -13.19 -16.06
N GLU A 93 23.58 -12.23 -15.40
CA GLU A 93 24.19 -11.35 -14.40
C GLU A 93 24.36 -12.00 -13.02
N TRP A 94 23.40 -12.82 -12.59
CA TRP A 94 23.36 -13.37 -11.23
C TRP A 94 23.51 -14.88 -11.18
N PHE A 95 22.96 -15.61 -12.15
CA PHE A 95 22.97 -17.08 -12.15
C PHE A 95 23.98 -17.71 -13.11
N GLU A 96 24.81 -16.92 -13.78
CA GLU A 96 25.91 -17.39 -14.65
C GLU A 96 25.46 -18.42 -15.72
N GLY A 97 24.24 -18.24 -16.24
CA GLY A 97 23.63 -19.13 -17.24
C GLY A 97 23.11 -20.46 -16.69
N GLU A 98 23.10 -20.66 -15.36
CA GLU A 98 22.57 -21.87 -14.74
C GLU A 98 21.06 -22.03 -14.94
N VAL A 99 20.30 -20.94 -15.02
CA VAL A 99 18.84 -20.99 -15.22
C VAL A 99 18.54 -21.52 -16.61
N SER A 100 19.16 -20.97 -17.66
CA SER A 100 19.01 -21.45 -19.04
C SER A 100 19.42 -22.91 -19.19
N LYS A 101 20.53 -23.33 -18.56
CA LYS A 101 20.96 -24.74 -18.55
C LYS A 101 19.92 -25.63 -17.89
N LYS A 102 19.36 -25.21 -16.75
CA LYS A 102 18.35 -25.98 -16.02
C LYS A 102 17.01 -26.06 -16.78
N ILE A 103 16.56 -24.98 -17.42
CA ILE A 103 15.36 -24.99 -18.29
C ILE A 103 15.52 -26.05 -19.38
N LYS A 104 16.67 -26.07 -20.08
CA LYS A 104 16.98 -27.07 -21.11
C LYS A 104 17.04 -28.49 -20.55
N ALA A 105 17.63 -28.68 -19.37
CA ALA A 105 17.70 -29.99 -18.70
C ALA A 105 16.33 -30.54 -18.30
N LEU A 106 15.38 -29.65 -17.97
CA LEU A 106 13.98 -30.01 -17.75
C LEU A 106 13.19 -30.16 -19.07
N GLY A 107 13.82 -29.99 -20.23
CA GLY A 107 13.17 -30.12 -21.54
C GLY A 107 12.29 -28.93 -21.93
N GLY A 108 12.44 -27.78 -21.28
CA GLY A 108 11.86 -26.51 -21.73
C GLY A 108 12.76 -25.79 -22.74
N LYS A 109 12.23 -24.76 -23.40
CA LYS A 109 13.01 -23.88 -24.29
C LYS A 109 13.06 -22.48 -23.69
N VAL A 110 14.25 -21.90 -23.65
CA VAL A 110 14.46 -20.51 -23.16
C VAL A 110 13.63 -19.52 -23.98
N ALA A 111 13.53 -19.74 -25.29
CA ALA A 111 12.73 -18.94 -26.23
C ALA A 111 11.25 -18.82 -25.86
N ASP A 112 10.69 -19.80 -25.14
CA ASP A 112 9.28 -19.78 -24.72
C ASP A 112 9.01 -18.65 -23.69
N PHE A 113 10.05 -18.10 -23.06
CA PHE A 113 9.96 -17.05 -22.03
C PHE A 113 10.50 -15.69 -22.48
N GLU A 114 11.13 -15.58 -23.66
CA GLU A 114 11.80 -14.35 -24.10
C GLU A 114 10.86 -13.14 -24.20
N ASN A 115 9.68 -13.33 -24.80
CA ASN A 115 8.72 -12.24 -24.93
C ASN A 115 8.16 -11.79 -23.57
N TYR A 116 7.88 -12.76 -22.69
CA TYR A 116 7.39 -12.49 -21.34
C TYR A 116 8.44 -11.71 -20.53
N ASN A 117 9.70 -12.16 -20.55
CA ASN A 117 10.77 -11.47 -19.81
C ASN A 117 11.06 -10.09 -20.39
N ARG A 118 10.99 -9.90 -21.71
CA ARG A 118 11.15 -8.57 -22.33
C ARG A 118 10.08 -7.59 -21.84
N GLU A 119 8.83 -8.04 -21.73
CA GLU A 119 7.74 -7.24 -21.16
C GLU A 119 8.01 -6.89 -19.70
N LYS A 120 8.39 -7.88 -18.88
CA LYS A 120 8.71 -7.65 -17.46
C LYS A 120 9.95 -6.80 -17.23
N GLU A 121 10.95 -6.87 -18.11
CA GLU A 121 12.10 -5.95 -18.09
C GLU A 121 11.69 -4.50 -18.32
N ILE A 122 10.71 -4.25 -19.21
CA ILE A 122 10.18 -2.90 -19.44
C ILE A 122 9.45 -2.41 -18.18
N GLU A 123 8.56 -3.23 -17.62
CA GLU A 123 7.86 -2.90 -16.36
C GLU A 123 8.84 -2.62 -15.21
N LEU A 124 9.89 -3.45 -15.07
CA LEU A 124 10.92 -3.27 -14.04
C LEU A 124 11.71 -1.99 -14.24
N LYS A 125 12.02 -1.60 -15.49
CA LYS A 125 12.68 -0.32 -15.78
C LYS A 125 11.80 0.85 -15.37
N THR A 126 10.50 0.80 -15.67
CA THR A 126 9.53 1.81 -15.25
C THR A 126 9.43 1.89 -13.73
N GLU A 127 9.29 0.75 -13.06
CA GLU A 127 9.22 0.68 -11.60
C GLU A 127 10.51 1.19 -10.95
N LYS A 128 11.67 0.86 -11.53
CA LYS A 128 12.97 1.30 -11.00
C LYS A 128 13.10 2.82 -11.02
N VAL A 129 12.61 3.49 -12.06
CA VAL A 129 12.61 4.95 -12.15
C VAL A 129 11.80 5.58 -11.01
N VAL A 130 10.63 5.01 -10.70
CA VAL A 130 9.79 5.48 -9.59
C VAL A 130 10.52 5.25 -8.26
N TRP A 131 11.04 4.05 -8.06
CA TRP A 131 11.73 3.67 -6.83
C TRP A 131 13.02 4.48 -6.58
N ASP A 132 13.80 4.75 -7.62
CA ASP A 132 14.99 5.60 -7.55
C ASP A 132 14.61 7.07 -7.25
N LYS A 133 13.43 7.53 -7.72
CA LYS A 133 12.92 8.87 -7.44
C LYS A 133 12.44 9.03 -5.99
N GLU A 134 11.63 8.09 -5.49
CA GLU A 134 11.18 8.07 -4.09
C GLU A 134 12.39 8.06 -3.15
N ARG A 135 13.40 7.26 -3.48
CA ARG A 135 14.69 7.22 -2.76
C ARG A 135 15.49 8.51 -2.81
N ALA A 136 15.46 9.21 -3.94
CA ALA A 136 16.15 10.49 -4.11
C ALA A 136 15.45 11.59 -3.31
N GLU A 137 14.11 11.57 -3.25
CA GLU A 137 13.28 12.45 -2.42
C GLU A 137 13.54 12.21 -0.92
N ASP A 138 13.56 10.94 -0.48
CA ASP A 138 13.90 10.56 0.90
C ASP A 138 15.34 10.95 1.30
N ALA A 139 16.26 10.98 0.34
CA ALA A 139 17.65 11.36 0.59
C ALA A 139 17.89 12.88 0.60
N ALA A 140 16.98 13.66 0.01
CA ALA A 140 17.13 15.11 -0.15
C ALA A 140 16.58 15.93 1.03
N GLU A 141 15.78 15.34 1.92
CA GLU A 141 15.25 16.01 3.11
C GLU A 141 15.90 15.51 4.43
N PRO A 142 16.92 16.21 4.96
CA PRO A 142 17.37 15.98 6.33
C PRO A 142 16.42 16.70 7.30
N GLY A 143 15.23 16.14 7.52
CA GLY A 143 14.30 16.70 8.49
C GLY A 143 12.99 15.91 8.61
N ASP A 144 12.82 15.24 9.74
CA ASP A 144 11.62 14.51 10.16
C ASP A 144 11.14 13.38 9.25
N VAL A 145 11.46 12.15 9.65
CA VAL A 145 10.78 10.91 9.24
C VAL A 145 9.30 11.02 9.65
N LYS A 146 8.49 11.70 8.85
CA LYS A 146 7.03 11.82 9.01
C LYS A 146 6.35 11.71 7.66
N SER A 147 6.19 10.47 7.22
CA SER A 147 4.88 9.89 6.91
C SER A 147 5.18 8.48 6.41
N VAL A 148 4.81 7.50 7.22
CA VAL A 148 4.75 6.12 6.78
C VAL A 148 3.78 6.10 5.59
N GLU A 149 4.24 5.62 4.43
CA GLU A 149 3.52 5.53 3.17
C GLU A 149 2.00 5.40 3.37
N GLU A 150 1.25 6.36 2.82
CA GLU A 150 -0.21 6.26 2.70
C GLU A 150 -0.56 4.93 2.03
N ILE A 151 -1.32 4.10 2.75
CA ILE A 151 -1.70 2.77 2.26
C ILE A 151 -2.58 2.97 1.02
N LYS A 152 -2.00 2.72 -0.16
CA LYS A 152 -2.78 2.66 -1.40
C LYS A 152 -3.91 1.62 -1.21
N PRO A 153 -5.16 1.92 -1.62
CA PRO A 153 -6.27 1.00 -1.44
C PRO A 153 -5.94 -0.35 -2.09
N ILE A 154 -5.91 -1.42 -1.29
CA ILE A 154 -5.60 -2.76 -1.76
C ILE A 154 -6.78 -3.25 -2.60
N ILE A 155 -6.59 -3.35 -3.91
CA ILE A 155 -7.58 -3.92 -4.82
C ILE A 155 -7.50 -5.45 -4.73
N LEU A 156 -8.43 -6.06 -4.00
CA LEU A 156 -8.54 -7.52 -3.89
C LEU A 156 -9.21 -8.10 -5.15
N LYS A 157 -8.46 -8.86 -5.95
CA LYS A 157 -8.98 -9.52 -7.17
C LYS A 157 -9.93 -10.68 -6.86
N ASP A 158 -9.66 -11.43 -5.79
CA ASP A 158 -10.48 -12.57 -5.32
C ASP A 158 -10.69 -12.50 -3.79
N PRO A 159 -11.67 -11.73 -3.31
CA PRO A 159 -11.92 -11.56 -1.89
C PRO A 159 -12.24 -12.88 -1.15
N GLU A 160 -12.94 -13.82 -1.79
CA GLU A 160 -13.33 -15.08 -1.14
C GLU A 160 -12.15 -16.07 -1.04
N GLY A 161 -11.30 -16.14 -2.07
CA GLY A 161 -10.04 -16.88 -2.01
C GLY A 161 -9.09 -16.31 -0.95
N GLU A 162 -9.04 -14.99 -0.82
CA GLU A 162 -8.25 -14.31 0.21
C GLU A 162 -8.78 -14.58 1.62
N LYS A 163 -10.10 -14.52 1.84
CA LYS A 163 -10.73 -14.89 3.12
C LYS A 163 -10.34 -16.31 3.53
N LYS A 164 -10.45 -17.27 2.62
CA LYS A 164 -10.08 -18.67 2.90
C LYS A 164 -8.59 -18.81 3.24
N SER A 165 -7.73 -18.09 2.51
CA SER A 165 -6.29 -18.08 2.76
C SER A 165 -5.94 -17.55 4.16
N ILE A 166 -6.59 -16.47 4.59
CA ILE A 166 -6.40 -15.90 5.93
C ILE A 166 -6.96 -16.85 7.00
N GLU A 167 -8.11 -17.49 6.77
CA GLU A 167 -8.64 -18.49 7.70
C GLU A 167 -7.66 -19.65 7.93
N GLU A 168 -6.99 -20.14 6.88
CA GLU A 168 -5.97 -21.19 6.98
C GLU A 168 -4.76 -20.75 7.84
N VAL A 169 -4.36 -19.48 7.73
CA VAL A 169 -3.35 -18.87 8.61
C VAL A 169 -3.81 -18.89 10.06
N PHE A 170 -5.05 -18.47 10.32
CA PHE A 170 -5.63 -18.47 11.67
C PHE A 170 -5.80 -19.88 12.25
N GLN A 171 -5.98 -20.89 11.41
CA GLN A 171 -6.09 -22.29 11.82
C GLN A 171 -4.74 -22.91 12.21
N THR A 172 -3.66 -22.56 11.51
CA THR A 172 -2.42 -23.38 11.54
C THR A 172 -1.10 -22.62 11.63
N MET A 173 -1.07 -21.30 11.42
CA MET A 173 0.18 -20.54 11.25
C MET A 173 0.28 -19.30 12.15
N ILE A 174 -0.50 -19.22 13.22
CA ILE A 174 -0.48 -18.07 14.12
C ILE A 174 0.89 -17.90 14.78
N GLY A 175 1.50 -18.99 15.24
CA GLY A 175 2.82 -18.94 15.86
C GLY A 175 3.92 -18.52 14.87
N ASP A 176 3.79 -18.84 13.59
CA ASP A 176 4.72 -18.39 12.55
C ASP A 176 4.58 -16.89 12.28
N VAL A 177 3.34 -16.39 12.14
CA VAL A 177 3.07 -14.95 11.93
C VAL A 177 3.50 -14.13 13.13
N LEU A 178 3.28 -14.61 14.36
CA LEU A 178 3.73 -13.92 15.58
C LEU A 178 5.27 -13.86 15.70
N ARG A 179 6.00 -14.78 15.05
CA ARG A 179 7.49 -14.76 15.00
C ARG A 179 8.04 -13.96 13.82
N LEU A 180 7.19 -13.62 12.85
CA LEU A 180 7.59 -12.93 11.65
C LEU A 180 8.04 -11.50 12.00
N LYS A 181 9.31 -11.20 11.81
CA LYS A 181 9.89 -9.87 12.06
C LYS A 181 9.76 -8.90 10.89
N SER A 182 9.07 -9.32 9.82
CA SER A 182 8.92 -8.50 8.63
C SER A 182 7.80 -7.48 8.83
N TYR A 183 8.19 -6.23 9.08
CA TYR A 183 7.31 -5.07 9.11
C TYR A 183 6.38 -5.05 7.88
N ALA A 184 6.96 -5.13 6.68
CA ALA A 184 6.21 -5.08 5.43
C ALA A 184 5.16 -6.18 5.32
N ALA A 185 5.51 -7.43 5.65
CA ALA A 185 4.57 -8.55 5.53
C ALA A 185 3.43 -8.48 6.56
N LYS A 186 3.71 -8.04 7.79
CA LYS A 186 2.67 -7.80 8.81
C LYS A 186 1.74 -6.65 8.42
N LYS A 187 2.31 -5.55 7.92
CA LYS A 187 1.53 -4.39 7.45
C LYS A 187 0.61 -4.79 6.30
N GLU A 188 1.11 -5.54 5.32
CA GLU A 188 0.30 -6.05 4.21
C GLU A 188 -0.82 -6.98 4.69
N LEU A 189 -0.51 -7.93 5.58
CA LEU A 189 -1.49 -8.85 6.14
C LEU A 189 -2.58 -8.09 6.93
N ASN A 190 -2.19 -7.11 7.74
CA ASN A 190 -3.13 -6.25 8.47
C ASN A 190 -4.08 -5.55 7.51
N ALA A 191 -3.54 -4.88 6.48
CA ALA A 191 -4.34 -4.16 5.51
C ALA A 191 -5.33 -5.08 4.76
N ARG A 192 -4.93 -6.30 4.41
CA ARG A 192 -5.82 -7.31 3.79
C ARG A 192 -6.95 -7.74 4.73
N ILE A 193 -6.65 -8.05 6.00
CA ILE A 193 -7.65 -8.46 6.99
C ILE A 193 -8.65 -7.32 7.26
N ILE A 194 -8.16 -6.09 7.41
CA ILE A 194 -9.00 -4.90 7.65
C ILE A 194 -9.93 -4.68 6.46
N THR A 195 -9.38 -4.70 5.25
CA THR A 195 -10.16 -4.54 4.01
C THR A 195 -11.28 -5.57 3.95
N LEU A 196 -10.97 -6.87 4.12
CA LEU A 196 -11.97 -7.94 4.08
C LEU A 196 -13.00 -7.85 5.22
N SER A 197 -12.61 -7.34 6.39
CA SER A 197 -13.52 -7.17 7.54
C SER A 197 -14.51 -6.02 7.35
N LEU A 198 -14.21 -5.05 6.47
CA LEU A 198 -15.09 -3.91 6.16
C LEU A 198 -15.95 -4.13 4.91
N MET A 199 -15.69 -5.18 4.14
CA MET A 199 -16.50 -5.56 2.97
C MET A 199 -17.84 -6.19 3.38
N GLU A 200 -18.73 -6.39 2.41
CA GLU A 200 -19.99 -7.13 2.61
C GLU A 200 -19.71 -8.56 3.16
N GLY A 201 -20.41 -8.93 4.23
CA GLY A 201 -20.18 -10.18 4.97
C GLY A 201 -18.89 -10.19 5.80
N GLY A 202 -18.26 -9.04 6.01
CA GLY A 202 -17.05 -8.88 6.83
C GLY A 202 -17.26 -9.27 8.29
N ASP A 203 -18.47 -9.11 8.82
CA ASP A 203 -18.88 -9.55 10.16
C ASP A 203 -18.80 -11.08 10.33
N GLN A 204 -19.28 -11.83 9.33
CA GLN A 204 -19.22 -13.28 9.31
C GLN A 204 -17.79 -13.77 9.16
N PHE A 205 -17.01 -13.15 8.28
CA PHE A 205 -15.59 -13.42 8.13
C PHE A 205 -14.83 -13.20 9.44
N HIS A 206 -15.05 -12.06 10.08
CA HIS A 206 -14.42 -11.69 11.34
C HIS A 206 -14.78 -12.67 12.47
N ALA A 207 -16.06 -13.03 12.59
CA ALA A 207 -16.52 -14.04 13.56
C ALA A 207 -15.85 -15.41 13.31
N LYS A 208 -15.62 -15.76 12.05
CA LYS A 208 -14.92 -16.97 11.66
C LYS A 208 -13.45 -16.92 12.06
N LEU A 209 -12.74 -15.81 11.84
CA LEU A 209 -11.35 -15.66 12.31
C LEU A 209 -11.21 -15.86 13.82
N LEU A 210 -12.12 -15.26 14.61
CA LEU A 210 -12.17 -15.49 16.06
C LEU A 210 -12.36 -16.97 16.38
N LYS A 211 -13.31 -17.64 15.71
CA LYS A 211 -13.55 -19.07 15.90
C LYS A 211 -12.32 -19.92 15.57
N GLU A 212 -11.66 -19.66 14.44
CA GLU A 212 -10.45 -20.40 14.04
C GLU A 212 -9.33 -20.21 15.08
N LEU A 213 -9.15 -18.99 15.59
CA LEU A 213 -8.19 -18.71 16.65
C LEU A 213 -8.52 -19.49 17.95
N TYR A 214 -9.80 -19.62 18.30
CA TYR A 214 -10.26 -20.40 19.46
C TYR A 214 -10.07 -21.91 19.33
N GLU A 215 -10.08 -22.42 18.10
CA GLU A 215 -9.96 -23.84 17.80
C GLU A 215 -8.52 -24.24 17.42
N ASN A 216 -7.65 -23.26 17.19
CA ASN A 216 -6.25 -23.45 16.79
C ASN A 216 -5.46 -24.31 17.81
N LYS A 217 -4.93 -25.43 17.33
CA LYS A 217 -4.18 -26.44 18.12
C LYS A 217 -2.66 -26.31 18.02
N GLU A 218 -2.16 -25.27 17.37
CA GLU A 218 -0.75 -24.99 17.24
C GLU A 218 -0.11 -24.76 18.62
N LYS A 219 1.06 -25.36 18.85
CA LYS A 219 1.80 -25.22 20.11
C LYS A 219 2.54 -23.89 20.15
N LEU A 220 2.05 -22.95 20.95
CA LEU A 220 2.67 -21.64 21.14
C LEU A 220 3.85 -21.72 22.12
N THR A 221 3.68 -22.47 23.22
CA THR A 221 4.71 -22.63 24.25
C THR A 221 5.00 -24.11 24.53
N LYS A 222 6.22 -24.38 25.00
CA LYS A 222 6.65 -25.74 25.40
C LYS A 222 6.11 -26.14 26.77
N THR A 223 5.72 -25.15 27.57
CA THR A 223 5.29 -25.32 28.96
C THR A 223 3.81 -25.70 28.97
N LYS A 224 3.46 -26.77 29.70
CA LYS A 224 2.06 -27.12 29.95
C LYS A 224 1.42 -26.09 30.88
N ILE A 225 0.16 -25.74 30.62
CA ILE A 225 -0.60 -24.79 31.43
C ILE A 225 -1.63 -25.52 32.27
N GLN A 226 -1.93 -24.95 33.44
CA GLN A 226 -3.02 -25.40 34.30
C GLN A 226 -4.31 -24.72 33.83
N LEU A 227 -5.19 -25.48 33.17
CA LEU A 227 -6.52 -25.02 32.78
C LEU A 227 -7.57 -25.74 33.63
N LYS A 228 -8.27 -25.00 34.48
CA LYS A 228 -9.16 -25.56 35.53
C LYS A 228 -8.38 -26.56 36.42
N LYS A 229 -8.68 -27.86 36.34
CA LYS A 229 -8.06 -28.92 37.16
C LYS A 229 -7.04 -29.77 36.39
N SER A 230 -6.85 -29.55 35.10
CA SER A 230 -5.99 -30.37 34.25
C SER A 230 -4.78 -29.60 33.71
N LYS A 231 -3.64 -30.28 33.59
CA LYS A 231 -2.49 -29.78 32.84
C LYS A 231 -2.69 -30.08 31.36
N VAL A 232 -2.76 -29.04 30.54
CA VAL A 232 -2.93 -29.12 29.08
C VAL A 232 -1.70 -28.58 28.37
N ASP A 233 -1.53 -28.92 27.09
CA ASP A 233 -0.45 -28.39 26.26
C ASP A 233 -0.65 -26.88 26.03
N GLY A 234 0.44 -26.12 25.95
CA GLY A 234 0.45 -24.67 25.73
C GLY A 234 0.13 -24.28 24.28
N THR A 235 -1.04 -24.65 23.79
CA THR A 235 -1.53 -24.30 22.45
C THR A 235 -2.17 -22.92 22.40
N VAL A 236 -2.30 -22.33 21.20
CA VAL A 236 -3.01 -21.06 20.97
C VAL A 236 -4.40 -21.07 21.64
N SER A 237 -5.23 -22.07 21.30
CA SER A 237 -6.57 -22.22 21.89
C SER A 237 -6.58 -22.35 23.41
N ASN A 238 -5.62 -23.06 24.01
CA ASN A 238 -5.59 -23.27 25.46
C ASN A 238 -5.15 -22.01 26.21
N TRP A 239 -4.21 -21.23 25.66
CA TRP A 239 -3.83 -19.94 26.21
C TRP A 239 -4.97 -18.93 26.16
N LEU A 240 -5.71 -18.86 25.05
CA LEU A 240 -6.89 -17.98 24.96
C LEU A 240 -7.98 -18.38 25.94
N LYS A 241 -8.25 -19.68 26.10
CA LYS A 241 -9.21 -20.18 27.09
C LYS A 241 -8.80 -19.83 28.52
N ASP A 242 -7.52 -19.92 28.84
CA ASP A 242 -7.00 -19.51 30.15
C ASP A 242 -7.17 -18.00 30.37
N TYR A 243 -6.79 -17.19 29.39
CA TYR A 243 -6.92 -15.75 29.43
C TYR A 243 -8.38 -15.30 29.60
N ILE A 244 -9.31 -15.85 28.83
CA ILE A 244 -10.74 -15.49 28.91
C ILE A 244 -11.36 -15.95 30.22
N HIS A 245 -10.98 -17.13 30.71
CA HIS A 245 -11.43 -17.59 32.01
C HIS A 245 -10.98 -16.63 33.13
N PHE A 246 -9.77 -16.09 33.01
CA PHE A 246 -9.24 -15.09 33.94
C PHE A 246 -9.90 -13.71 33.77
N ALA A 247 -10.03 -13.24 32.53
CA ALA A 247 -10.47 -11.89 32.19
C ALA A 247 -11.99 -11.71 32.30
N GLY A 248 -12.76 -12.80 32.24
CA GLY A 248 -14.22 -12.78 32.18
C GLY A 248 -14.77 -12.62 30.76
N ILE A 249 -16.06 -12.86 30.60
CA ILE A 249 -16.80 -12.69 29.34
C ILE A 249 -17.34 -11.25 29.30
N ASP A 250 -16.43 -10.28 29.21
CA ASP A 250 -16.85 -8.89 28.97
C ASP A 250 -16.91 -8.63 27.45
N GLU A 251 -17.77 -7.70 27.04
CA GLU A 251 -17.91 -7.29 25.64
C GLU A 251 -16.61 -6.70 25.09
N VAL A 252 -15.95 -5.82 25.86
CA VAL A 252 -14.67 -5.19 25.48
C VAL A 252 -13.52 -5.76 26.30
N VAL A 253 -12.46 -6.17 25.61
CA VAL A 253 -11.22 -6.65 26.25
C VAL A 253 -10.20 -5.52 26.22
N ASN A 254 -9.57 -5.18 27.34
CA ASN A 254 -8.65 -4.04 27.41
C ASN A 254 -7.28 -4.41 27.98
N THR A 255 -6.31 -3.52 27.76
CA THR A 255 -4.91 -3.65 28.19
C THR A 255 -4.76 -3.81 29.71
N ILE A 256 -5.71 -3.29 30.49
CA ILE A 256 -5.70 -3.44 31.96
C ILE A 256 -5.89 -4.91 32.34
N LYS A 257 -6.84 -5.61 31.71
CA LYS A 257 -7.06 -7.05 31.96
C LYS A 257 -5.89 -7.91 31.49
N LYS A 258 -5.31 -7.59 30.32
CA LYS A 258 -4.07 -8.22 29.84
C LYS A 258 -2.95 -8.06 30.89
N THR A 259 -2.70 -6.85 31.35
CA THR A 259 -1.69 -6.55 32.39
C THR A 259 -1.95 -7.35 33.67
N LYS A 260 -3.19 -7.34 34.17
CA LYS A 260 -3.57 -8.10 35.36
C LYS A 260 -3.35 -9.60 35.19
N TYR A 261 -3.64 -10.15 34.00
CA TYR A 261 -3.38 -11.55 33.69
C TYR A 261 -1.88 -11.89 33.76
N TYR A 262 -1.01 -11.03 33.24
CA TYR A 262 0.44 -11.23 33.35
C TYR A 262 0.96 -11.22 34.79
N VAL A 263 0.38 -10.37 35.65
CA VAL A 263 0.79 -10.23 37.05
C VAL A 263 0.24 -11.38 37.91
N ASP A 264 -1.01 -11.78 37.70
CA ASP A 264 -1.71 -12.66 38.63
C ASP A 264 -1.67 -14.13 38.19
N SER A 265 -1.62 -14.41 36.87
CA SER A 265 -1.74 -15.78 36.37
C SER A 265 -0.54 -16.66 36.75
N PRO A 266 -0.77 -17.80 37.42
CA PRO A 266 0.30 -18.76 37.72
C PRO A 266 0.86 -19.41 36.45
N ASN A 267 0.08 -19.48 35.36
CA ASN A 267 0.56 -20.01 34.09
C ASN A 267 1.61 -19.09 33.46
N VAL A 268 1.38 -17.77 33.50
CA VAL A 268 2.30 -16.78 32.92
C VAL A 268 3.60 -16.65 33.72
N LYS A 269 3.52 -16.74 35.06
CA LYS A 269 4.70 -16.67 35.95
C LYS A 269 5.77 -17.72 35.64
N ASN A 270 5.38 -18.88 35.10
CA ASN A 270 6.28 -19.98 34.76
C ASN A 270 6.85 -19.90 33.35
N LEU A 271 6.51 -18.87 32.57
CA LEU A 271 7.02 -18.69 31.21
C LEU A 271 8.38 -18.01 31.19
N LYS A 272 9.19 -18.43 30.23
CA LYS A 272 10.41 -17.71 29.82
C LYS A 272 10.05 -16.46 29.01
N ASP A 273 10.97 -15.52 28.90
CA ASP A 273 10.71 -14.23 28.24
C ASP A 273 10.34 -14.37 26.76
N ASP A 274 10.95 -15.30 26.03
CA ASP A 274 10.59 -15.62 24.64
C ASP A 274 9.14 -16.13 24.53
N GLN A 275 8.71 -16.97 25.49
CA GLN A 275 7.35 -17.48 25.55
C GLN A 275 6.34 -16.41 25.99
N LYS A 276 6.74 -15.51 26.88
CA LYS A 276 5.91 -14.37 27.30
C LYS A 276 5.66 -13.43 26.14
N LYS A 277 6.68 -13.13 25.31
CA LYS A 277 6.53 -12.32 24.09
C LYS A 277 5.57 -12.97 23.08
N MET A 278 5.68 -14.28 22.86
CA MET A 278 4.75 -15.01 21.99
C MET A 278 3.31 -14.96 22.52
N LEU A 279 3.12 -15.14 23.83
CA LEU A 279 1.80 -14.99 24.45
C LEU A 279 1.29 -13.56 24.32
N ASP A 280 2.17 -12.58 24.41
CA ASP A 280 1.82 -11.16 24.37
C ASP A 280 1.20 -10.79 23.03
N GLY A 281 1.89 -11.16 21.94
CA GLY A 281 1.40 -10.97 20.58
C GLY A 281 0.12 -11.76 20.29
N LEU A 282 -0.05 -12.96 20.87
CA LEU A 282 -1.31 -13.70 20.74
C LEU A 282 -2.48 -12.97 21.43
N LEU A 283 -2.25 -12.42 22.62
CA LEU A 283 -3.29 -11.70 23.35
C LEU A 283 -3.63 -10.37 22.68
N ASP A 284 -2.65 -9.67 22.11
CA ASP A 284 -2.90 -8.45 21.33
C ASP A 284 -3.69 -8.76 20.07
N LEU A 285 -3.31 -9.80 19.32
CA LEU A 285 -4.09 -10.27 18.17
C LEU A 285 -5.55 -10.54 18.56
N TYR A 286 -5.78 -11.25 19.66
CA TYR A 286 -7.13 -11.54 20.12
C TYR A 286 -7.91 -10.27 20.51
N ILE A 287 -7.27 -9.33 21.22
CA ILE A 287 -7.89 -8.07 21.65
C ILE A 287 -8.23 -7.20 20.44
N ASN A 288 -7.28 -7.02 19.52
CA ASN A 288 -7.43 -6.17 18.34
C ASN A 288 -8.49 -6.74 17.40
N LEU A 289 -8.51 -8.07 17.22
CA LEU A 289 -9.56 -8.73 16.47
C LEU A 289 -10.91 -8.54 17.17
N LYS A 290 -11.06 -8.96 18.43
CA LYS A 290 -12.35 -8.88 19.13
C LYS A 290 -12.93 -7.46 19.20
N ASN A 291 -12.09 -6.43 19.34
CA ASN A 291 -12.52 -5.05 19.43
C ASN A 291 -12.52 -4.31 18.07
N PHE A 292 -12.27 -5.01 16.95
CA PHE A 292 -11.99 -4.38 15.65
C PHE A 292 -13.01 -3.31 15.26
N TYR A 293 -14.32 -3.61 15.33
CA TYR A 293 -15.36 -2.66 14.92
C TYR A 293 -15.45 -1.44 15.85
N GLU A 294 -15.13 -1.59 17.13
CA GLU A 294 -15.08 -0.45 18.04
C GLU A 294 -13.86 0.44 17.75
N ILE A 295 -12.71 -0.19 17.47
CA ILE A 295 -11.47 0.51 17.10
C ILE A 295 -11.66 1.24 15.76
N ALA A 296 -12.21 0.56 14.76
CA ALA A 296 -12.44 1.13 13.43
C ALA A 296 -13.41 2.31 13.39
N GLN A 297 -14.26 2.48 14.41
CA GLN A 297 -15.14 3.65 14.55
C GLN A 297 -14.43 4.86 15.17
N LYS A 298 -13.30 4.66 15.85
CA LYS A 298 -12.64 5.68 16.68
C LYS A 298 -11.25 6.06 16.17
N THR A 299 -10.71 5.31 15.22
CA THR A 299 -9.31 5.38 14.79
C THR A 299 -9.24 5.29 13.27
N ASP A 300 -8.28 6.00 12.68
CA ASP A 300 -8.01 5.94 11.25
C ASP A 300 -7.60 4.52 10.84
N LEU A 301 -8.08 4.05 9.68
CA LEU A 301 -7.86 2.66 9.24
C LEU A 301 -6.37 2.31 9.05
N SER A 302 -5.53 3.31 8.75
CA SER A 302 -4.08 3.15 8.63
C SER A 302 -3.38 2.80 9.94
N ASP A 303 -4.00 3.15 11.07
CA ASP A 303 -3.42 3.02 12.41
C ASP A 303 -3.93 1.74 13.12
N ILE A 304 -4.84 1.00 12.48
CA ILE A 304 -5.37 -0.25 13.01
C ILE A 304 -4.39 -1.38 12.71
N GLU A 305 -3.94 -2.05 13.77
CA GLU A 305 -3.08 -3.23 13.66
C GLU A 305 -3.83 -4.47 14.18
N ILE A 306 -4.12 -5.44 13.31
CA ILE A 306 -4.66 -6.73 13.76
C ILE A 306 -3.55 -7.56 14.40
N PHE A 307 -2.42 -7.68 13.71
CA PHE A 307 -1.15 -8.15 14.24
C PHE A 307 -0.30 -6.95 14.64
N SER A 308 0.01 -6.83 15.92
CA SER A 308 0.86 -5.75 16.43
C SER A 308 2.25 -5.79 15.79
N ILE A 309 2.76 -4.60 15.48
CA ILE A 309 4.11 -4.37 14.97
C ILE A 309 4.93 -3.76 16.09
N SER A 310 6.07 -4.36 16.42
CA SER A 310 6.94 -3.86 17.49
C SER A 310 7.83 -2.71 17.02
N GLU A 311 8.25 -1.84 17.94
CA GLU A 311 9.20 -0.77 17.65
C GLU A 311 10.50 -1.32 17.03
N GLU A 312 10.97 -2.49 17.49
CA GLU A 312 12.16 -3.11 16.91
C GLU A 312 11.96 -3.55 15.45
N GLU A 313 10.75 -3.98 15.07
CA GLU A 313 10.42 -4.34 13.69
C GLU A 313 10.39 -3.11 12.78
N ILE A 314 9.85 -2.00 13.28
CA ILE A 314 9.86 -0.70 12.59
C ILE A 314 11.31 -0.21 12.41
N GLU A 315 12.10 -0.21 13.48
CA GLU A 315 13.51 0.18 13.43
C GLU A 315 14.33 -0.68 12.47
N GLU A 316 14.11 -2.00 12.48
CA GLU A 316 14.81 -2.93 11.59
C GLU A 316 14.46 -2.65 10.13
N TYR A 317 13.19 -2.36 9.83
CA TYR A 317 12.74 -1.96 8.50
C TYR A 317 13.37 -0.64 8.06
N VAL A 318 13.32 0.41 8.89
CA VAL A 318 13.95 1.71 8.58
C VAL A 318 15.45 1.54 8.31
N LYS A 319 16.15 0.76 9.12
CA LYS A 319 17.57 0.44 8.91
C LYS A 319 17.80 -0.27 7.57
N GLN A 320 16.92 -1.18 7.17
CA GLN A 320 17.03 -1.88 5.88
C GLN A 320 16.82 -0.89 4.71
N VAL A 321 15.80 -0.02 4.79
CA VAL A 321 15.52 1.01 3.79
C VAL A 321 16.70 1.98 3.66
N GLU A 322 17.22 2.49 4.78
CA GLU A 322 18.39 3.37 4.79
C GLU A 322 19.63 2.70 4.21
N GLN A 323 19.88 1.43 4.55
CA GLN A 323 21.03 0.69 4.01
C GLN A 323 20.90 0.44 2.52
N ALA A 324 19.68 0.21 2.02
CA ALA A 324 19.42 0.08 0.60
C ALA A 324 19.64 1.43 -0.12
N ALA A 325 19.17 2.54 0.45
CA ALA A 325 19.41 3.88 -0.05
C ALA A 325 20.91 4.24 -0.10
N LYS A 326 21.64 4.02 1.00
CA LYS A 326 23.10 4.27 1.09
C LYS A 326 23.91 3.41 0.11
N LYS A 327 23.51 2.16 -0.13
CA LYS A 327 24.17 1.30 -1.13
C LYS A 327 23.96 1.80 -2.55
N ASN A 328 22.79 2.35 -2.85
CA ASN A 328 22.49 2.86 -4.19
C ASN A 328 23.19 4.18 -4.49
N GLN A 329 23.38 5.05 -3.49
CA GLN A 329 24.22 6.25 -3.61
C GLN A 329 25.72 5.93 -3.79
N ALA A 330 26.21 4.83 -3.20
CA ALA A 330 27.60 4.42 -3.36
C ALA A 330 27.90 3.83 -4.75
N GLN A 331 26.90 3.28 -5.44
CA GLN A 331 27.06 2.66 -6.77
C GLN A 331 26.84 3.64 -7.93
N THR A 332 26.21 4.80 -7.70
CA THR A 332 26.05 5.85 -8.72
C THR A 332 27.32 6.70 -8.95
N ASN A 333 28.38 6.52 -8.15
CA ASN A 333 29.64 7.25 -8.30
C ASN A 333 30.71 6.57 -9.18
N GLU A 334 30.45 5.40 -9.75
CA GLU A 334 31.38 4.73 -10.68
C GLU A 334 30.76 4.55 -12.08
N GLY A 335 30.89 5.59 -12.91
CA GLY A 335 31.33 5.38 -14.30
C GLY A 335 30.31 5.16 -15.41
N ASN A 336 29.03 5.50 -15.25
CA ASN A 336 28.12 5.60 -16.40
C ASN A 336 27.49 6.99 -16.47
N GLN A 337 27.74 7.71 -17.56
CA GLN A 337 26.99 8.91 -17.92
C GLN A 337 25.56 8.49 -18.24
N GLU A 338 24.70 8.49 -17.22
CA GLU A 338 23.26 8.52 -17.41
C GLU A 338 22.88 9.78 -18.20
N PRO A 339 21.83 9.70 -19.04
CA PRO A 339 21.20 10.90 -19.56
C PRO A 339 20.80 11.74 -18.37
N GLN A 340 21.41 12.91 -18.22
CA GLN A 340 21.08 13.86 -17.17
C GLN A 340 19.59 14.16 -17.27
N LEU A 341 18.78 13.50 -16.45
CA LEU A 341 17.50 14.03 -16.01
C LEU A 341 17.85 15.38 -15.42
N LYS A 342 17.52 16.44 -16.15
CA LYS A 342 17.60 17.79 -15.61
C LYS A 342 16.89 17.74 -14.29
N GLU A 343 17.56 18.15 -13.23
CA GLU A 343 16.98 18.31 -11.90
C GLU A 343 15.81 19.30 -12.05
N VAL A 344 14.62 18.75 -12.25
CA VAL A 344 13.41 19.55 -12.44
C VAL A 344 12.95 19.89 -11.05
N ASP A 345 13.12 21.15 -10.68
CA ASP A 345 12.59 21.70 -9.45
C ASP A 345 11.04 21.59 -9.49
N ILE A 346 10.51 20.53 -8.87
CA ILE A 346 9.08 20.21 -8.87
C ILE A 346 8.29 21.37 -8.24
N GLN A 347 8.85 22.03 -7.21
CA GLN A 347 8.21 23.19 -6.61
C GLN A 347 8.06 24.32 -7.63
N LYS A 348 9.09 24.60 -8.43
CA LYS A 348 8.97 25.57 -9.55
C LYS A 348 7.90 25.16 -10.56
N LEU A 349 7.76 23.87 -10.88
CA LEU A 349 6.71 23.42 -11.79
C LEU A 349 5.30 23.67 -11.23
N TYR A 350 5.05 23.40 -9.96
CA TYR A 350 3.75 23.65 -9.32
C TYR A 350 3.44 25.15 -9.20
N ILE A 351 4.44 25.95 -8.81
CA ILE A 351 4.33 27.41 -8.69
C ILE A 351 4.03 28.06 -10.05
N GLY A 352 4.65 27.55 -11.12
CA GLY A 352 4.59 28.14 -12.45
C GLY A 352 5.33 29.47 -12.52
N ASP A 353 4.80 30.43 -13.26
CA ASP A 353 5.39 31.78 -13.35
C ASP A 353 5.29 32.52 -11.99
N PRO A 354 6.42 32.90 -11.37
CA PRO A 354 6.41 33.57 -10.06
C PRO A 354 5.68 34.92 -10.05
N GLU A 355 5.72 35.68 -11.15
CA GLU A 355 5.03 36.97 -11.23
C GLU A 355 3.51 36.79 -11.26
N GLU A 356 3.03 35.83 -12.04
CA GLU A 356 1.63 35.40 -12.03
C GLU A 356 1.21 34.90 -10.65
N ARG A 357 2.01 34.06 -9.98
CA ARG A 357 1.71 33.58 -8.62
C ARG A 357 1.57 34.74 -7.62
N ASN A 358 2.54 35.66 -7.62
CA ASN A 358 2.48 36.86 -6.76
C ASN A 358 1.23 37.71 -7.03
N SER A 359 0.81 37.81 -8.30
CA SER A 359 -0.40 38.53 -8.68
C SER A 359 -1.68 37.84 -8.16
N ILE A 360 -1.73 36.51 -8.23
CA ILE A 360 -2.83 35.69 -7.67
C ILE A 360 -2.87 35.86 -6.15
N ASP A 361 -1.74 35.78 -5.45
CA ASP A 361 -1.70 35.90 -3.99
C ASP A 361 -2.11 37.30 -3.51
N LEU A 362 -1.70 38.35 -4.22
CA LEU A 362 -2.14 39.71 -3.94
C LEU A 362 -3.65 39.90 -4.19
N ALA A 363 -4.17 39.34 -5.28
CA ALA A 363 -5.61 39.38 -5.60
C ALA A 363 -6.43 38.61 -4.55
N LYS A 364 -5.95 37.42 -4.15
CA LYS A 364 -6.55 36.57 -3.12
C LYS A 364 -6.62 37.27 -1.76
N SER A 365 -5.52 37.90 -1.33
CA SER A 365 -5.49 38.67 -0.08
C SER A 365 -6.49 39.83 -0.09
N LYS A 366 -6.53 40.63 -1.17
CA LYS A 366 -7.53 41.71 -1.32
C LYS A 366 -8.96 41.19 -1.32
N LEU A 367 -9.19 40.06 -1.98
CA LEU A 367 -10.51 39.44 -2.06
C LEU A 367 -10.98 38.94 -0.69
N SER A 368 -10.08 38.31 0.07
CA SER A 368 -10.33 37.88 1.46
C SER A 368 -10.76 39.06 2.33
N ASP A 369 -10.06 40.19 2.26
CA ASP A 369 -10.41 41.40 3.02
C ASP A 369 -11.78 41.98 2.63
N GLN A 370 -12.08 42.01 1.33
CA GLN A 370 -13.34 42.56 0.80
C GLN A 370 -14.55 41.69 1.14
N THR A 371 -14.40 40.37 1.07
CA THR A 371 -15.49 39.41 1.22
C THR A 371 -15.62 38.86 2.63
N ARG A 372 -14.58 39.03 3.46
CA ARG A 372 -14.44 38.39 4.77
C ARG A 372 -14.60 36.87 4.69
N ASN A 373 -14.19 36.29 3.55
CA ASN A 373 -14.31 34.87 3.25
C ASN A 373 -15.74 34.32 3.32
N GLU A 374 -16.76 35.18 3.16
CA GLU A 374 -18.15 34.74 3.10
C GLU A 374 -18.45 34.15 1.71
N LEU A 375 -18.87 32.87 1.68
CA LEU A 375 -19.12 32.13 0.43
C LEU A 375 -20.01 32.87 -0.57
N ASN A 376 -21.11 33.49 -0.13
CA ASN A 376 -22.02 34.20 -1.04
C ASN A 376 -21.32 35.39 -1.73
N LYS A 377 -20.50 36.15 -1.00
CA LYS A 377 -19.74 37.28 -1.55
C LYS A 377 -18.64 36.81 -2.50
N LEU A 378 -17.97 35.71 -2.16
CA LEU A 378 -16.98 35.06 -3.03
C LEU A 378 -17.63 34.53 -4.31
N ALA A 379 -18.82 33.94 -4.22
CA ALA A 379 -19.60 33.45 -5.35
C ALA A 379 -20.04 34.58 -6.28
N ASP A 380 -20.51 35.71 -5.72
CA ASP A 380 -20.87 36.90 -6.50
C ASP A 380 -19.66 37.51 -7.20
N TYR A 381 -18.54 37.62 -6.49
CA TYR A 381 -17.29 38.09 -7.06
C TYR A 381 -16.82 37.19 -8.20
N LEU A 382 -16.73 35.88 -7.97
CA LEU A 382 -16.26 34.92 -8.96
C LEU A 382 -17.15 34.93 -10.22
N GLU A 383 -18.46 35.09 -10.08
CA GLU A 383 -19.37 35.22 -11.22
C GLU A 383 -19.05 36.48 -12.05
N GLU A 384 -18.91 37.64 -11.40
CA GLU A 384 -18.56 38.89 -12.08
C GLU A 384 -17.24 38.74 -12.85
N GLN A 385 -16.24 38.09 -12.25
CA GLN A 385 -14.94 37.90 -12.89
C GLN A 385 -14.98 36.86 -14.01
N LEU A 386 -15.77 35.79 -13.87
CA LEU A 386 -16.04 34.82 -14.95
C LEU A 386 -16.65 35.52 -16.16
N LEU A 387 -17.62 36.42 -15.96
CA LEU A 387 -18.22 37.21 -17.04
C LEU A 387 -17.18 38.10 -17.73
N ARG A 388 -16.27 38.72 -16.96
CA ARG A 388 -15.20 39.59 -17.48
C ARG A 388 -13.94 38.86 -17.95
N ARG A 389 -13.86 37.53 -17.78
CA ARG A 389 -12.71 36.68 -18.13
C ARG A 389 -11.38 37.16 -17.55
N ARG A 390 -11.41 37.66 -16.31
CA ARG A 390 -10.20 38.15 -15.65
C ARG A 390 -9.43 37.01 -14.97
N LYS A 391 -8.37 36.53 -15.63
CA LYS A 391 -7.63 35.32 -15.24
C LYS A 391 -7.21 35.30 -13.77
N ILE A 392 -6.47 36.32 -13.34
CA ILE A 392 -5.89 36.39 -11.98
C ILE A 392 -7.00 36.38 -10.93
N GLU A 393 -8.03 37.19 -11.16
CA GLU A 393 -9.16 37.32 -10.25
C GLU A 393 -10.00 36.03 -10.16
N ILE A 394 -10.23 35.35 -11.30
CA ILE A 394 -10.93 34.05 -11.32
C ILE A 394 -10.14 32.98 -10.55
N VAL A 395 -8.85 32.83 -10.83
CA VAL A 395 -8.01 31.82 -10.15
C VAL A 395 -7.94 32.10 -8.66
N SER A 396 -7.74 33.37 -8.26
CA SER A 396 -7.72 33.76 -6.84
C SER A 396 -9.05 33.48 -6.13
N GLY A 397 -10.19 33.70 -6.80
CA GLY A 397 -11.51 33.40 -6.27
C GLY A 397 -11.74 31.91 -6.07
N ILE A 398 -11.30 31.07 -7.02
CA ILE A 398 -11.40 29.61 -6.91
C ILE A 398 -10.49 29.08 -5.80
N GLU A 399 -9.23 29.53 -5.73
CA GLU A 399 -8.30 29.14 -4.65
C GLU A 399 -8.88 29.50 -3.28
N LEU A 400 -9.41 30.71 -3.11
CA LEU A 400 -9.97 31.14 -1.83
C LEU A 400 -11.22 30.36 -1.42
N ILE A 401 -12.07 29.98 -2.38
CA ILE A 401 -13.25 29.13 -2.11
C ILE A 401 -12.82 27.70 -1.73
N ALA A 402 -11.74 27.18 -2.34
CA ALA A 402 -11.15 25.89 -1.95
C ALA A 402 -10.50 25.95 -0.55
N GLU A 403 -9.81 27.05 -0.22
CA GLU A 403 -9.19 27.28 1.10
C GLU A 403 -10.21 27.30 2.25
N ILE A 404 -11.46 27.71 2.00
CA ILE A 404 -12.53 27.65 3.01
C ILE A 404 -13.35 26.34 2.95
N GLY A 405 -12.94 25.37 2.11
CA GLY A 405 -13.62 24.08 1.98
C GLY A 405 -15.04 24.17 1.43
N ALA A 406 -15.33 25.15 0.56
CA ALA A 406 -16.68 25.42 0.09
C ALA A 406 -16.88 25.24 -1.43
N LEU A 407 -15.88 24.73 -2.15
CA LEU A 407 -15.93 24.63 -3.61
C LEU A 407 -17.01 23.67 -4.11
N ASP A 408 -17.18 22.53 -3.44
CA ASP A 408 -18.26 21.57 -3.73
C ASP A 408 -19.65 22.15 -3.42
N ASN A 409 -19.77 22.84 -2.28
CA ASN A 409 -20.99 23.52 -1.87
C ASN A 409 -21.39 24.62 -2.86
N LEU A 410 -20.42 25.36 -3.42
CA LEU A 410 -20.67 26.34 -4.46
C LEU A 410 -21.36 25.69 -5.66
N LEU A 411 -20.81 24.58 -6.17
CA LEU A 411 -21.36 23.88 -7.32
C LEU A 411 -22.75 23.31 -7.00
N ALA A 412 -22.89 22.64 -5.86
CA ALA A 412 -24.10 21.94 -5.46
C ALA A 412 -25.29 22.87 -5.13
N LYS A 413 -25.02 24.05 -4.54
CA LYS A 413 -26.06 24.91 -3.96
C LYS A 413 -26.29 26.22 -4.71
N ASP A 414 -25.27 26.76 -5.38
CA ASP A 414 -25.44 27.99 -6.15
C ASP A 414 -25.94 27.69 -7.56
N ARG A 415 -27.17 28.15 -7.83
CA ARG A 415 -27.88 27.89 -9.09
C ARG A 415 -27.08 28.32 -10.31
N ARG A 416 -26.31 29.41 -10.23
CA ARG A 416 -25.54 29.95 -11.35
C ARG A 416 -24.46 28.97 -11.79
N TYR A 417 -23.73 28.41 -10.82
CA TYR A 417 -22.64 27.48 -11.05
C TYR A 417 -23.14 26.10 -11.47
N THR A 418 -24.27 25.65 -10.89
CA THR A 418 -25.03 24.49 -11.39
C THR A 418 -25.39 24.66 -12.88
N GLU A 419 -25.92 25.83 -13.26
CA GLU A 419 -26.30 26.11 -14.65
C GLU A 419 -25.06 26.10 -15.58
N TYR A 420 -23.94 26.72 -15.18
CA TYR A 420 -22.68 26.66 -15.95
C TYR A 420 -22.19 25.23 -16.19
N LEU A 421 -22.22 24.38 -15.17
CA LEU A 421 -21.75 23.01 -15.27
C LEU A 421 -22.67 22.14 -16.14
N ILE A 422 -24.00 22.31 -16.00
CA ILE A 422 -24.98 21.63 -16.86
C ILE A 422 -24.82 22.06 -18.33
N GLU A 423 -24.60 23.35 -18.60
CA GLU A 423 -24.35 23.82 -19.97
C GLU A 423 -23.03 23.27 -20.53
N TYR A 424 -21.99 23.19 -19.71
CA TYR A 424 -20.73 22.54 -20.08
C TYR A 424 -20.95 21.07 -20.48
N PHE A 425 -21.71 20.30 -19.71
CA PHE A 425 -22.04 18.91 -20.07
C PHE A 425 -22.81 18.80 -21.38
N LYS A 426 -23.79 19.68 -21.61
CA LYS A 426 -24.55 19.70 -22.87
C LYS A 426 -23.65 19.97 -24.07
N ARG A 427 -22.75 20.96 -23.99
CA ARG A 427 -21.83 21.30 -25.09
C ARG A 427 -20.83 20.18 -25.41
N ASN A 428 -20.45 19.40 -24.39
CA ASN A 428 -19.49 18.31 -24.51
C ASN A 428 -20.14 16.92 -24.69
N ASN A 429 -21.46 16.86 -24.97
CA ASN A 429 -22.22 15.61 -25.15
C ASN A 429 -22.16 14.65 -23.95
N LEU A 430 -22.07 15.17 -22.72
CA LEU A 430 -22.01 14.41 -21.47
C LEU A 430 -23.40 14.32 -20.81
N GLN A 431 -24.39 13.76 -21.52
CA GLN A 431 -25.77 13.76 -21.04
C GLN A 431 -25.97 12.96 -19.74
N ASP A 432 -25.25 11.84 -19.59
CA ASP A 432 -25.31 11.00 -18.38
C ASP A 432 -24.79 11.74 -17.14
N GLU A 433 -23.80 12.62 -17.32
CA GLU A 433 -23.25 13.44 -16.24
C GLU A 433 -24.26 14.45 -15.68
N ILE A 434 -25.19 14.94 -16.50
CA ILE A 434 -26.26 15.84 -16.02
C ILE A 434 -27.17 15.11 -15.02
N ASP A 435 -27.52 13.86 -15.31
CA ASP A 435 -28.42 13.08 -14.46
C ASP A 435 -27.70 12.57 -13.22
N ASN A 436 -26.42 12.20 -13.33
CA ASN A 436 -25.59 11.83 -12.19
C ASN A 436 -25.33 13.03 -11.26
N TYR A 437 -25.07 14.21 -11.83
CA TYR A 437 -24.81 15.43 -11.05
C TYR A 437 -26.02 15.84 -10.20
N LYS A 438 -27.23 15.74 -10.75
CA LYS A 438 -28.47 16.02 -10.01
C LYS A 438 -28.71 15.07 -8.84
N LYS A 439 -28.21 13.84 -8.92
CA LYS A 439 -28.36 12.83 -7.85
C LYS A 439 -27.37 13.06 -6.73
N ASP A 440 -26.13 13.36 -7.08
CA ASP A 440 -25.05 13.52 -6.13
C ASP A 440 -24.03 14.56 -6.64
N PRO A 441 -24.20 15.86 -6.32
CA PRO A 441 -23.36 16.92 -6.85
C PRO A 441 -21.98 17.03 -6.16
N TYR A 442 -21.71 16.24 -5.12
CA TYR A 442 -20.52 16.35 -4.26
C TYR A 442 -19.35 15.47 -4.71
N GLN A 443 -19.45 14.82 -5.87
CA GLN A 443 -18.37 13.96 -6.37
C GLN A 443 -17.21 14.80 -6.95
N ALA A 444 -15.98 14.31 -6.76
CA ALA A 444 -14.76 14.99 -7.20
C ALA A 444 -14.72 15.33 -8.69
N LYS A 445 -15.25 14.42 -9.53
CA LYS A 445 -15.33 14.64 -10.98
C LYS A 445 -16.11 15.89 -11.38
N TYR A 446 -17.04 16.38 -10.55
CA TYR A 446 -17.79 17.60 -10.86
C TYR A 446 -17.01 18.87 -10.57
N ILE A 447 -16.15 18.84 -9.53
CA ILE A 447 -15.14 19.89 -9.34
C ILE A 447 -14.18 19.88 -10.52
N GLU A 448 -13.68 18.71 -10.92
CA GLU A 448 -12.78 18.59 -12.06
C GLU A 448 -13.40 19.14 -13.36
N HIS A 449 -14.64 18.77 -13.69
CA HIS A 449 -15.36 19.31 -14.83
C HIS A 449 -15.58 20.82 -14.76
N PHE A 450 -15.88 21.35 -13.57
CA PHE A 450 -15.99 22.79 -13.37
C PHE A 450 -14.66 23.50 -13.61
N LEU A 451 -13.54 22.95 -13.11
CA LEU A 451 -12.21 23.49 -13.35
C LEU A 451 -11.81 23.41 -14.83
N LYS A 452 -12.14 22.31 -15.53
CA LYS A 452 -11.96 22.20 -17.00
C LYS A 452 -12.76 23.26 -17.75
N PHE A 453 -14.02 23.48 -17.39
CA PHE A 453 -14.85 24.56 -17.95
C PHE A 453 -14.19 25.93 -17.74
N VAL A 454 -13.77 26.25 -16.52
CA VAL A 454 -13.21 27.57 -16.21
C VAL A 454 -11.85 27.77 -16.87
N PHE A 455 -10.91 26.85 -16.70
CA PHE A 455 -9.53 27.04 -17.16
C PHE A 455 -9.40 26.86 -18.67
N LEU A 456 -10.03 25.83 -19.24
CA LEU A 456 -9.87 25.52 -20.66
C LEU A 456 -10.84 26.31 -21.53
N GLU A 457 -12.15 26.27 -21.25
CA GLU A 457 -13.13 26.96 -22.12
C GLU A 457 -13.21 28.46 -21.83
N ARG A 458 -13.28 28.86 -20.56
CA ARG A 458 -13.54 30.26 -20.21
C ARG A 458 -12.30 31.15 -20.30
N LEU A 459 -11.16 30.64 -19.83
CA LEU A 459 -9.88 31.35 -19.81
C LEU A 459 -8.97 31.01 -20.99
N GLY A 460 -9.26 29.96 -21.76
CA GLY A 460 -8.45 29.57 -22.92
C GLY A 460 -7.05 29.10 -22.54
N MET A 461 -6.86 28.56 -21.33
CA MET A 461 -5.58 28.00 -20.91
C MET A 461 -5.27 26.72 -21.69
N LYS A 462 -3.98 26.40 -21.81
CA LYS A 462 -3.54 25.07 -22.26
C LYS A 462 -3.91 24.01 -21.22
N GLU A 463 -4.06 22.75 -21.65
CA GLU A 463 -4.41 21.65 -20.75
C GLU A 463 -3.46 21.52 -19.58
N ASP A 464 -2.15 21.49 -19.84
CA ASP A 464 -1.09 21.46 -18.82
C ASP A 464 -1.21 22.62 -17.80
N GLN A 465 -1.40 23.84 -18.28
CA GLN A 465 -1.54 25.00 -17.39
C GLN A 465 -2.81 24.91 -16.53
N GLY A 466 -3.94 24.47 -17.09
CA GLY A 466 -5.18 24.27 -16.35
C GLY A 466 -5.06 23.15 -15.31
N ALA A 467 -4.46 22.02 -15.70
CA ALA A 467 -4.22 20.88 -14.83
C ALA A 467 -3.28 21.25 -13.67
N ARG A 468 -2.26 22.10 -13.90
CA ARG A 468 -1.40 22.63 -12.83
C ARG A 468 -2.19 23.38 -11.75
N TYR A 469 -3.10 24.27 -12.14
CA TYR A 469 -3.95 24.96 -11.18
C TYR A 469 -4.88 23.99 -10.46
N ALA A 470 -5.44 23.00 -11.16
CA ALA A 470 -6.26 21.96 -10.55
C ALA A 470 -5.47 21.10 -9.55
N ALA A 471 -4.20 20.80 -9.81
CA ALA A 471 -3.33 20.09 -8.88
C ALA A 471 -3.05 20.91 -7.60
N ASN A 472 -2.81 22.22 -7.73
CA ASN A 472 -2.69 23.13 -6.59
C ASN A 472 -3.99 23.18 -5.76
N ILE A 473 -5.14 23.27 -6.42
CA ILE A 473 -6.46 23.25 -5.76
C ILE A 473 -6.71 21.91 -5.06
N SER A 474 -6.33 20.79 -5.69
CA SER A 474 -6.46 19.44 -5.10
C SER A 474 -5.70 19.35 -3.78
N ARG A 475 -4.47 19.88 -3.74
CA ARG A 475 -3.66 19.96 -2.52
C ARG A 475 -4.34 20.77 -1.44
N THR A 476 -4.87 21.96 -1.76
CA THR A 476 -5.59 22.81 -0.79
C THR A 476 -6.82 22.11 -0.22
N LEU A 477 -7.59 21.39 -1.05
CA LEU A 477 -8.76 20.64 -0.58
C LEU A 477 -8.37 19.45 0.33
N LEU A 478 -7.24 18.80 0.02
CA LEU A 478 -6.62 17.77 0.86
C LEU A 478 -6.24 18.31 2.25
N GLU A 479 -5.54 19.45 2.28
CA GLU A 479 -5.13 20.14 3.52
C GLU A 479 -6.34 20.55 4.38
N ASN A 480 -7.50 20.76 3.75
CA ASN A 480 -8.77 21.08 4.40
C ASN A 480 -9.63 19.85 4.80
N GLY A 481 -9.06 18.64 4.73
CA GLY A 481 -9.73 17.42 5.18
C GLY A 481 -10.77 16.87 4.19
N SER A 482 -10.63 17.16 2.90
CA SER A 482 -11.48 16.62 1.83
C SER A 482 -10.69 15.68 0.91
N PRO A 483 -10.29 14.48 1.39
CA PRO A 483 -9.39 13.57 0.67
C PRO A 483 -9.96 13.09 -0.68
N GLN A 484 -11.28 13.06 -0.83
CA GLN A 484 -11.94 12.69 -2.09
C GLN A 484 -11.57 13.61 -3.27
N TYR A 485 -11.08 14.82 -2.99
CA TYR A 485 -10.66 15.80 -4.01
C TYR A 485 -9.14 15.80 -4.22
N GLY A 486 -8.39 14.84 -3.67
CA GLY A 486 -6.93 14.84 -3.72
C GLY A 486 -6.32 14.58 -5.10
N GLN A 487 -7.12 14.15 -6.07
CA GLN A 487 -6.64 13.75 -7.41
C GLN A 487 -7.51 14.36 -8.53
N LEU A 488 -7.63 15.69 -8.59
CA LEU A 488 -8.27 16.35 -9.75
C LEU A 488 -7.32 16.44 -10.96
N ALA A 489 -6.02 16.53 -10.69
CA ALA A 489 -4.95 16.56 -11.68
C ALA A 489 -3.62 16.12 -11.04
N TYR A 490 -2.66 15.68 -11.86
CA TYR A 490 -1.35 15.21 -11.41
C TYR A 490 -0.23 15.69 -12.35
N LEU A 491 0.99 15.79 -11.83
CA LEU A 491 2.19 16.03 -12.65
C LEU A 491 2.67 14.70 -13.25
N ASP A 492 2.63 14.56 -14.58
CA ASP A 492 3.27 13.44 -15.27
C ASP A 492 4.77 13.71 -15.33
N LEU A 493 5.53 12.97 -14.53
CA LEU A 493 6.99 13.14 -14.40
C LEU A 493 7.75 12.69 -15.66
N VAL A 494 7.14 11.86 -16.52
CA VAL A 494 7.76 11.41 -17.78
C VAL A 494 7.73 12.53 -18.79
N THR A 495 6.60 13.22 -18.92
CA THR A 495 6.45 14.33 -19.87
C THR A 495 6.83 15.69 -19.27
N GLY A 496 6.85 15.80 -17.95
CA GLY A 496 6.99 17.07 -17.23
C GLY A 496 5.76 17.97 -17.35
N GLU A 497 4.61 17.41 -17.70
CA GLU A 497 3.35 18.14 -17.93
C GLU A 497 2.30 17.71 -16.91
N PHE A 498 1.48 18.65 -16.46
CA PHE A 498 0.32 18.35 -15.65
C PHE A 498 -0.82 17.78 -16.50
N LYS A 499 -1.46 16.72 -16.00
CA LYS A 499 -2.57 16.03 -16.64
C LYS A 499 -3.78 16.02 -15.72
N TRP A 500 -4.96 16.09 -16.33
CA TRP A 500 -6.22 15.84 -15.65
C TRP A 500 -6.36 14.36 -15.32
N ASN A 501 -7.05 14.03 -14.22
CA ASN A 501 -7.35 12.64 -13.85
C ASN A 501 -8.42 12.02 -14.76
#